data_AF-A0A5C8U1L8-F1
#
_entry.id   AF-A0A5C8U1L8-F1
#
_cell.length_a   1.000
_cell.length_b   1.000
_cell.length_c   1.000
_cell.angle_alpha   90.00
_cell.angle_beta   90.00
_cell.angle_gamma   90.00
#
_symmetry.space_group_name_H-M   'P 1'
#
loop_
_entity.id
_entity.type
_entity.pdbx_description
1 polymer ?
#
loop_
_entity_poly.entity_id
_entity_poly.type
_entity_poly.pdbx_seq_one_letter_code
_entity_poly.pdbx_strand_id
1 'polypeptide(L)' 'MGTRNDRRHAAEICHERGWGVGTRLTGSDGFGTITIEITALGNEVMLARTVCQNGEPSAYGSDQPWRLSDRDWQTAS' A
#
# COMPACT_ATOMS: atom_id res chain seq x y z
N MET A 1 -7.23 -13.54 2.59
CA MET A 1 -7.70 -12.56 3.58
C MET A 1 -7.25 -11.18 3.13
N GLY A 2 -8.16 -10.23 2.97
CA GLY A 2 -7.82 -8.85 2.65
C GLY A 2 -7.22 -8.14 3.87
N THR A 3 -6.59 -6.98 3.64
CA THR A 3 -6.01 -6.14 4.70
C THR A 3 -6.99 -5.10 5.23
N ARG A 4 -8.15 -4.93 4.58
CA ARG A 4 -9.18 -4.01 5.03
C ARG A 4 -9.64 -4.37 6.44
N ASN A 5 -9.76 -3.36 7.31
CA ASN A 5 -10.05 -3.49 8.73
C ASN A 5 -8.98 -4.20 9.58
N ASP A 6 -7.82 -4.58 9.02
CA ASP A 6 -6.67 -5.01 9.83
C ASP A 6 -6.08 -3.78 10.53
N ARG A 7 -6.19 -3.73 11.86
CA ARG A 7 -5.79 -2.58 12.68
C ARG A 7 -4.33 -2.62 13.10
N ARG A 8 -3.59 -3.64 12.70
CA ARG A 8 -2.17 -3.75 12.99
C ARG A 8 -1.37 -2.71 12.24
N HIS A 9 -0.13 -2.53 12.67
CA HIS A 9 0.78 -1.60 12.01
C HIS A 9 1.07 -2.06 10.58
N ALA A 10 1.19 -1.09 9.66
CA ALA A 10 1.40 -1.40 8.24
C ALA A 10 2.68 -2.22 8.03
N ALA A 11 3.74 -1.90 8.78
CA ALA A 11 4.99 -2.65 8.74
C ALA A 11 4.82 -4.13 9.11
N GLU A 12 4.05 -4.42 10.17
CA GLU A 12 3.79 -5.79 10.62
C GLU A 12 3.11 -6.62 9.52
N ILE A 13 2.04 -6.06 8.92
CA ILE A 13 1.31 -6.70 7.82
C ILE A 13 2.23 -6.91 6.60
N CYS A 14 3.06 -5.93 6.27
CA CYS A 14 4.04 -6.05 5.19
C CYS A 14 5.04 -7.18 5.44
N HIS A 15 5.61 -7.26 6.64
CA HIS A 15 6.55 -8.32 7.01
C HIS A 15 5.93 -9.72 6.88
N GLU A 16 4.72 -9.92 7.40
CA GLU A 16 4.03 -11.21 7.30
C GLU A 16 3.70 -11.62 5.86
N ARG A 17 3.45 -10.65 4.99
CA ARG A 17 3.09 -10.89 3.58
C ARG A 17 4.29 -10.90 2.64
N GLY A 18 5.50 -10.69 3.16
CA GLY A 18 6.72 -10.58 2.36
C GLY A 18 6.75 -9.34 1.46
N TRP A 19 5.99 -8.29 1.80
CA TRP A 19 5.99 -7.02 1.09
C TRP A 19 7.09 -6.13 1.65
N GLY A 20 7.96 -5.63 0.76
CA GLY A 20 9.11 -4.79 1.13
C GLY A 20 9.29 -3.62 0.17
N VAL A 21 10.39 -2.88 0.33
CA VAL A 21 10.73 -1.76 -0.57
C VAL A 21 10.72 -2.23 -2.03
N GLY A 22 10.09 -1.45 -2.90
CA GLY A 22 9.87 -1.77 -4.32
C GLY A 22 8.64 -2.64 -4.60
N THR A 23 8.00 -3.21 -3.57
CA THR A 23 6.73 -3.93 -3.77
C THR A 23 5.65 -2.94 -4.16
N ARG A 24 4.92 -3.26 -5.23
CA ARG A 24 3.74 -2.51 -5.66
C ARG A 24 2.48 -3.15 -5.14
N LEU A 25 1.65 -2.37 -4.47
CA LEU A 25 0.39 -2.81 -3.91
C LEU A 25 -0.75 -2.07 -4.58
N THR A 26 -1.75 -2.80 -5.07
CA THR A 26 -3.02 -2.24 -5.53
C THR A 26 -4.06 -2.42 -4.46
N GLY A 27 -4.66 -1.32 -4.02
CA GLY A 27 -5.71 -1.27 -3.01
C GLY A 27 -7.02 -0.83 -3.63
N SER A 28 -8.12 -1.50 -3.27
CA SER A 28 -9.49 -1.08 -3.62
C SER A 28 -10.32 -0.79 -2.36
N ASP A 29 -11.14 0.26 -2.42
CA ASP A 29 -12.15 0.58 -1.39
C ASP A 29 -13.59 0.23 -1.83
N GLY A 30 -13.77 -0.20 -3.09
CA GLY A 30 -15.08 -0.44 -3.72
C GLY A 30 -15.55 0.68 -4.64
N PHE A 31 -14.88 1.83 -4.66
CA PHE A 31 -15.19 2.97 -5.54
C PHE A 31 -14.07 3.28 -6.54
N GLY A 32 -12.85 2.86 -6.23
CA GLY A 32 -11.71 3.02 -7.12
C GLY A 32 -10.53 2.17 -6.70
N THR A 33 -9.46 2.26 -7.47
CA THR A 33 -8.19 1.58 -7.20
C THR A 33 -7.05 2.57 -7.10
N ILE A 34 -6.09 2.24 -6.24
CA ILE A 34 -4.84 2.97 -6.12
C ILE A 34 -3.70 1.98 -6.08
N THR A 35 -2.65 2.24 -6.86
CA THR A 35 -1.40 1.49 -6.78
C THR A 35 -0.34 2.35 -6.11
N ILE A 36 0.25 1.81 -5.05
CA ILE A 36 1.37 2.41 -4.33
C ILE A 36 2.62 1.54 -4.47
N GLU A 37 3.79 2.14 -4.40
CA GLU A 37 5.07 1.45 -4.32
C GLU A 37 5.70 1.74 -2.97
N ILE A 38 6.05 0.69 -2.21
CA ILE A 38 6.68 0.82 -0.90
C ILE A 38 8.08 1.41 -1.10
N THR A 39 8.39 2.50 -0.41
CA THR A 39 9.69 3.19 -0.49
C THR A 39 10.49 3.09 0.80
N ALA A 40 9.83 2.89 1.95
CA ALA A 40 10.49 2.54 3.19
C ALA A 40 9.61 1.67 4.09
N LEU A 41 10.23 0.80 4.88
CA LEU A 41 9.57 -0.05 5.86
C LEU A 41 10.30 0.05 7.21
N GLY A 42 9.63 0.60 8.21
CA GLY A 42 10.11 0.63 9.60
C GLY A 42 9.54 -0.55 10.40
N ASN A 43 9.51 -0.40 11.73
CA ASN A 43 8.92 -1.41 12.63
C ASN A 43 7.38 -1.29 12.76
N GLU A 44 6.84 -0.10 12.52
CA GLU A 44 5.39 0.17 12.60
C GLU A 44 4.88 0.88 11.34
N VAL A 45 5.63 1.88 10.88
CA VAL A 45 5.27 2.72 9.74
C VAL A 45 5.82 2.13 8.44
N MET A 46 5.00 2.18 7.40
CA MET A 46 5.40 1.99 6.00
C MET A 46 5.28 3.33 5.27
N LEU A 47 6.31 3.71 4.51
CA LEU A 47 6.22 4.80 3.53
C LEU A 47 6.01 4.21 2.14
N ALA A 48 5.16 4.85 1.37
CA ALA A 48 4.96 4.52 -0.03
C ALA A 48 4.56 5.77 -0.82
N ARG A 49 4.78 5.72 -2.12
CA ARG A 49 4.32 6.73 -3.07
C ARG A 49 3.23 6.16 -3.97
N THR A 50 2.30 7.01 -4.37
CA THR A 50 1.29 6.64 -5.37
C THR A 50 1.94 6.57 -6.75
N VAL A 51 1.72 5.46 -7.46
CA VAL A 51 2.20 5.24 -8.83
C VAL A 51 1.06 5.41 -9.83
N CYS A 52 -0.12 4.92 -9.49
CA CYS A 52 -1.29 4.94 -10.36
C CYS A 52 -2.56 5.12 -9.52
N GLN A 53 -3.54 5.85 -10.05
CA GLN A 53 -4.86 6.00 -9.44
C GLN A 53 -5.92 5.84 -10.53
N ASN A 54 -6.83 4.88 -10.35
CA ASN A 54 -7.90 4.57 -11.30
C ASN A 54 -7.42 4.33 -12.74
N GLY A 55 -6.24 3.72 -12.91
CA GLY A 55 -5.64 3.44 -14.22
C GLY A 55 -4.75 4.57 -14.75
N GLU A 56 -4.79 5.76 -14.16
CA GLU A 56 -4.00 6.90 -14.58
C GLU A 56 -2.68 7.02 -13.79
N PRO A 57 -1.53 7.20 -14.46
CA PRO A 57 -0.26 7.44 -13.78
C PRO A 57 -0.32 8.66 -12.86
N SER A 58 0.20 8.53 -11.64
CA SER A 58 0.30 9.65 -10.71
C SER A 58 1.54 10.48 -11.02
N ALA A 59 1.36 11.76 -11.35
CA ALA A 59 2.46 12.70 -11.59
C ALA A 59 3.11 13.24 -10.28
N TYR A 60 2.51 13.00 -9.11
CA TYR A 60 2.86 13.67 -7.86
C TYR A 60 2.92 12.72 -6.64
N GLY A 61 3.44 11.51 -6.83
CA GLY A 61 3.62 10.55 -5.75
C GLY A 61 4.78 10.93 -4.82
N SER A 62 4.50 11.69 -3.76
CA SER A 62 5.44 11.85 -2.64
C SER A 62 5.41 10.64 -1.71
N ASP A 63 6.56 10.36 -1.09
CA ASP A 63 6.67 9.33 -0.06
C ASP A 63 5.92 9.78 1.19
N GLN A 64 4.90 9.02 1.57
CA GLN A 64 4.05 9.34 2.71
C GLN A 64 3.70 8.09 3.51
N PRO A 65 3.36 8.20 4.80
CA PRO A 65 2.89 7.08 5.59
C PRO A 65 1.57 6.53 5.07
N TRP A 66 1.44 5.21 5.02
CA TRP A 66 0.20 4.53 4.61
C TRP A 66 -0.31 3.59 5.67
N ARG A 67 -1.65 3.54 5.79
CA ARG A 67 -2.37 2.51 6.55
C ARG A 67 -2.89 1.45 5.59
N LEU A 68 -2.75 0.19 5.98
CA LEU A 68 -3.28 -0.93 5.20
C LEU A 68 -4.72 -1.30 5.57
N SER A 69 -5.29 -0.67 6.60
CA SER A 69 -6.66 -0.88 7.09
C SER A 69 -7.76 -0.39 6.15
N ASP A 70 -7.45 0.57 5.27
CA ASP A 70 -8.47 1.34 4.55
C ASP A 70 -8.94 0.67 3.26
N ARG A 71 -8.14 -0.26 2.72
CA ARG A 71 -8.34 -0.92 1.43
C ARG A 71 -7.95 -2.36 1.50
N ASP A 72 -8.52 -3.17 0.60
CA ASP A 72 -8.04 -4.52 0.37
C ASP A 72 -6.82 -4.46 -0.56
N TRP A 73 -5.64 -4.70 0.01
CA TRP A 73 -4.37 -4.60 -0.69
C TRP A 73 -3.92 -5.96 -1.23
N GLN A 74 -3.40 -5.95 -2.46
CA GLN A 74 -2.81 -7.10 -3.15
C GLN A 74 -1.56 -6.67 -3.92
N THR A 75 -0.63 -7.58 -4.16
CA THR A 75 0.52 -7.31 -5.05
C THR A 75 0.02 -6.97 -6.44
N ALA A 76 0.48 -5.85 -6.99
CA ALA A 76 0.23 -5.52 -8.39
C ALA A 76 1.06 -6.46 -9.29
N SER A 77 0.42 -7.03 -10.30
CA SER A 77 1.04 -7.87 -11.34
C SER A 77 1.91 -7.07 -12.29
#